data_AF-A0A352RTV8-F1
#
_entry.id   AF-A0A352RTV8-F1
#
_cell.length_a   1.000
_cell.length_b   1.000
_cell.length_c   1.000
_cell.angle_alpha   90.00
_cell.angle_beta   90.00
_cell.angle_gamma   90.00
#
_symmetry.space_group_name_H-M   'P 1'
#
loop_
_entity.id
_entity.type
_entity.pdbx_description
1 polymer ?
#
loop_
_entity_poly.entity_id
_entity_poly.type
_entity_poly.pdbx_seq_one_letter_code
_entity_poly.pdbx_strand_id
1 'polypeptide(L)' 'MLKTLLSAAMGAAMAATLAFAAPASAASNWPTKPIRFVVPYPAGGPLDTVARAIGEKLRDSLGQPVVVENRPG' A
#
# COMPACT_ATOMS: atom_id res chain seq x y z
N MET A 1 -28.41 45.27 -6.90
CA MET A 1 -26.94 45.43 -6.84
C MET A 1 -26.32 44.66 -5.68
N LEU A 2 -26.73 44.87 -4.42
CA LEU A 2 -26.15 44.15 -3.26
C LEU A 2 -26.29 42.62 -3.33
N LYS A 3 -27.46 42.12 -3.76
CA LYS A 3 -27.72 40.67 -3.93
C LYS A 3 -26.83 40.01 -4.99
N THR A 4 -26.48 40.73 -6.05
CA THR A 4 -25.62 40.27 -7.15
C THR A 4 -24.16 40.15 -6.71
N LEU A 5 -23.71 41.05 -5.82
CA LEU A 5 -22.38 41.00 -5.22
C LEU A 5 -22.23 39.84 -4.23
N LEU A 6 -23.28 39.51 -3.46
CA LEU A 6 -23.28 38.34 -2.57
C LEU A 6 -23.19 37.01 -3.34
N SER A 7 -23.87 36.88 -4.48
CA SER A 7 -23.80 35.67 -5.31
C SER A 7 -22.41 35.45 -5.93
N ALA A 8 -21.74 36.53 -6.35
CA ALA A 8 -20.37 36.46 -6.87
C ALA A 8 -19.36 36.09 -5.77
N ALA A 9 -19.53 36.60 -4.55
CA ALA A 9 -18.69 36.24 -3.40
C ALA A 9 -18.85 34.76 -2.99
N MET A 10 -20.07 34.21 -3.06
CA MET A 10 -20.35 32.79 -2.77
C MET A 10 -19.70 31.87 -3.81
N GLY A 11 -19.75 32.25 -5.10
CA GLY A 11 -19.11 31.48 -6.18
C GLY A 11 -17.59 31.46 -6.08
N ALA A 12 -16.97 32.59 -5.71
CA ALA A 12 -15.53 32.68 -5.50
C ALA A 12 -15.05 31.83 -4.30
N ALA A 13 -15.84 31.75 -3.23
CA ALA A 13 -15.53 30.93 -2.06
C ALA A 13 -15.61 29.42 -2.35
N MET A 14 -16.56 28.98 -3.19
CA MET A 14 -16.62 27.58 -3.63
C MET A 14 -15.49 27.20 -4.60
N ALA A 15 -15.07 28.10 -5.49
CA ALA A 15 -13.94 27.84 -6.38
C ALA A 15 -12.61 27.71 -5.62
N ALA A 16 -12.42 28.49 -4.55
CA ALA A 16 -11.22 28.45 -3.72
C ALA A 16 -11.08 27.14 -2.91
N THR A 17 -12.20 26.51 -2.54
CA THR A 17 -12.19 25.24 -1.79
C THR A 17 -11.89 24.03 -2.67
N LEU A 18 -12.25 24.05 -3.95
CA LEU A 18 -11.86 23.01 -4.92
C LEU A 18 -10.37 23.05 -5.27
N ALA A 19 -9.74 24.23 -5.26
CA ALA A 19 -8.32 24.38 -5.58
C ALA A 19 -7.37 23.79 -4.51
N PHE A 20 -7.85 23.61 -3.28
CA PHE A 20 -7.09 23.01 -2.17
C PHE A 20 -7.42 21.54 -1.90
N ALA A 21 -8.28 20.93 -2.71
CA ALA A 21 -8.50 19.48 -2.65
C ALA A 21 -7.28 18.77 -3.25
N ALA A 22 -6.23 18.62 -2.45
CA ALA A 22 -5.13 17.72 -2.79
C ALA A 22 -5.73 16.33 -3.04
N PRO A 23 -5.32 15.62 -4.12
CA PRO A 23 -5.77 14.26 -4.35
C PRO A 23 -5.40 13.46 -3.09
N ALA A 24 -6.41 12.91 -2.44
CA ALA A 24 -6.20 11.95 -1.37
C ALA A 24 -5.47 10.76 -2.01
N SER A 25 -4.16 10.67 -1.81
CA SER A 25 -3.40 9.48 -2.14
C SER A 25 -3.97 8.35 -1.29
N ALA A 26 -4.88 7.56 -1.87
CA ALA A 26 -5.32 6.33 -1.26
C ALA A 26 -4.06 5.50 -0.99
N ALA A 27 -3.77 5.23 0.28
CA ALA A 27 -2.67 4.35 0.65
C ALA A 27 -2.86 3.04 -0.11
N SER A 28 -1.91 2.69 -0.97
CA SER A 28 -1.98 1.44 -1.71
C SER A 28 -2.01 0.30 -0.70
N ASN A 29 -3.02 -0.57 -0.78
CA ASN A 29 -3.08 -1.75 0.08
C ASN A 29 -1.78 -2.55 -0.10
N TRP A 30 -1.04 -2.71 1.00
CA TRP A 30 0.15 -3.54 1.00
C TRP A 30 -0.25 -5.01 0.80
N PRO A 31 0.51 -5.82 0.05
CA PRO A 31 1.77 -5.50 -0.63
C PRO A 31 1.58 -5.08 -2.10
N THR A 32 2.43 -4.17 -2.58
CA THR A 32 2.47 -3.75 -4.00
C THR A 32 3.58 -4.42 -4.80
N LYS A 33 4.39 -5.26 -4.16
CA LYS A 33 5.53 -5.98 -4.73
C LYS A 33 5.73 -7.32 -4.04
N PRO A 34 6.45 -8.27 -4.67
CA PRO A 34 6.82 -9.52 -4.04
C PRO A 34 7.51 -9.31 -2.68
N ILE A 35 7.17 -10.17 -1.72
CA ILE A 35 7.76 -10.20 -0.38
C ILE A 35 8.98 -11.11 -0.40
N ARG A 36 10.10 -10.65 0.17
CA ARG A 36 11.26 -11.51 0.46
C ARG A 36 11.18 -11.99 1.90
N PHE A 37 11.04 -13.30 2.07
CA PHE A 37 11.02 -13.94 3.37
C PHE A 37 12.43 -14.46 3.67
N VAL A 38 13.19 -13.68 4.45
CA VAL A 38 14.57 -14.02 4.79
C VAL A 38 14.59 -15.09 5.87
N VAL A 39 15.32 -16.17 5.62
CA VAL A 39 15.52 -17.28 6.55
C VAL A 39 17.01 -17.33 6.93
N PRO A 40 17.40 -17.10 8.20
CA PRO A 40 18.80 -17.05 8.61
C PRO A 40 19.40 -18.46 8.84
N TYR A 41 19.07 -19.40 7.95
CA TYR A 41 19.47 -20.80 8.02
C TYR A 41 19.69 -21.36 6.60
N PRO A 42 20.50 -22.43 6.45
CA PRO A 42 20.69 -23.10 5.16
C PRO A 42 19.38 -23.57 4.53
N ALA A 43 19.34 -23.56 3.19
CA ALA A 43 18.22 -24.11 2.44
C ALA A 43 18.04 -25.61 2.69
N GLY A 44 16.79 -26.10 2.65
CA GLY A 44 16.45 -27.50 2.88
C GLY A 44 16.38 -27.94 4.35
N GLY A 45 16.70 -27.07 5.31
CA GLY A 45 16.53 -27.36 6.74
C GLY A 45 15.07 -27.30 7.21
N PRO A 46 14.79 -27.69 8.46
CA PRO A 46 13.43 -27.63 9.02
C PRO A 46 12.83 -26.23 8.96
N LEU A 47 13.64 -25.20 9.22
CA LEU A 47 13.18 -23.81 9.20
C LEU A 47 12.93 -23.26 7.79
N ASP A 48 13.70 -23.72 6.79
CA ASP A 48 13.42 -23.41 5.39
C ASP A 48 12.09 -24.05 4.94
N THR A 49 11.85 -25.30 5.35
CA THR A 49 10.61 -26.02 5.05
C THR A 49 9.39 -25.29 5.63
N VAL A 50 9.47 -24.88 6.90
CA VAL A 50 8.41 -24.10 7.56
C VAL A 50 8.21 -22.74 6.88
N ALA A 51 9.29 -22.04 6.52
CA ALA A 51 9.21 -20.75 5.83
C ALA A 51 8.53 -20.87 4.45
N ARG A 52 8.79 -21.94 3.71
CA ARG A 52 8.12 -22.22 2.42
C ARG A 52 6.63 -22.46 2.60
N ALA A 53 6.23 -23.27 3.58
CA ALA A 53 4.82 -23.52 3.88
C ALA A 53 4.07 -22.22 4.28
N ILE A 54 4.68 -21.39 5.13
CA ILE A 54 4.13 -20.08 5.49
C ILE A 54 4.06 -19.16 4.27
N GLY A 55 5.12 -19.13 3.45
CA GLY A 55 5.20 -18.31 2.24
C GLY A 55 4.09 -18.63 1.24
N GLU A 56 3.76 -19.90 1.04
CA GLU A 56 2.62 -20.32 0.21
C GLU A 56 1.29 -19.80 0.76
N LYS A 57 1.05 -19.95 2.07
CA LYS A 57 -0.19 -19.47 2.68
C LYS A 57 -0.33 -17.95 2.60
N LEU A 58 0.77 -17.23 2.80
CA LEU A 58 0.82 -15.77 2.69
C LEU A 58 0.59 -15.32 1.25
N ARG A 59 1.16 -16.02 0.26
CA ARG A 59 0.89 -15.75 -1.16
C ARG A 59 -0.59 -15.80 -1.46
N ASP A 60 -1.27 -16.85 -1.00
CA ASP A 60 -2.71 -17.02 -1.22
C ASP A 60 -3.54 -15.94 -0.52
N SER A 61 -3.14 -15.52 0.68
CA SER A 61 -3.85 -14.50 1.46
C SER A 61 -3.60 -13.07 0.99
N LEU A 62 -2.40 -12.78 0.47
CA LEU A 62 -1.95 -11.42 0.14
C LEU A 62 -2.02 -11.13 -1.36
N GLY A 63 -2.21 -12.14 -2.21
CA GLY A 63 -2.24 -11.99 -3.67
C GLY A 63 -0.92 -11.55 -4.28
N GLN A 64 0.17 -11.60 -3.51
CA GLN A 64 1.51 -11.22 -3.94
C GLN A 64 2.48 -12.37 -3.71
N PRO A 65 3.47 -12.57 -4.60
CA PRO A 65 4.47 -13.62 -4.42
C PRO A 65 5.25 -13.44 -3.12
N VAL A 66 5.55 -14.55 -2.45
CA VAL A 66 6.45 -14.61 -1.30
C VAL A 66 7.64 -15.49 -1.67
N VAL A 67 8.83 -14.90 -1.71
CA VAL A 67 10.07 -15.55 -2.12
C VAL A 67 10.92 -15.83 -0.88
N VAL A 68 11.17 -17.10 -0.58
CA VAL A 68 12.06 -17.50 0.51
C VAL A 68 13.51 -17.28 0.09
N GLU A 69 14.25 -16.52 0.89
CA GLU A 69 15.66 -16.20 0.68
C GLU A 69 16.49 -16.67 1.87
N ASN A 70 17.23 -17.77 1.70
CA ASN A 70 18.10 -18.30 2.74
C ASN A 70 19.40 -17.47 2.80
N ARG A 71 19.66 -16.88 3.97
CA ARG A 71 20.88 -16.13 4.27
C ARG A 71 21.52 -16.71 5.53
N PRO A 72 22.16 -17.89 5.43
CA PRO A 72 23.01 -18.34 6.51
C PRO A 72 24.11 -17.29 6.74
N GLY A 73 24.52 -17.15 8.01
CA GLY A 73 25.57 -16.20 8.41
C GLY A 73 26.84 -16.33 7.58
#